data_AF-A0A4U5NHG0-F1
#
_entry.id   AF-A0A4U5NHG0-F1
#
_cell.length_a   1.000
_cell.length_b   1.000
_cell.length_c   1.000
_cell.angle_alpha   90.00
_cell.angle_beta   90.00
_cell.angle_gamma   90.00
#
_symmetry.space_group_name_H-M   'P 1'
#
loop_
_entity.id
_entity.type
_entity.pdbx_description
1 polymer ?
#
loop_
_entity_poly.entity_id
_entity_poly.type
_entity_poly.pdbx_seq_one_letter_code
_entity_poly.pdbx_strand_id
1 'polypeptide(L)'
;MDDFNKAVALLNPLRITEWPEKTHDNTISALLKSLQARRELTGRKNVDYGSVLVFELREIGNNFYIELMFSKNAESELENVTSVIGGFPKADLCPIEVSSRGARNMRLRTLRR
;
A
#
# COMPACT_ATOMS: atom_id res chain seq x y z
N MET A 1 -10.43 9.31 19.49
CA MET A 1 -10.43 10.49 18.60
C MET A 1 -9.02 10.86 18.12
N ASP A 2 -7.96 10.64 18.91
CA ASP A 2 -6.57 10.94 18.52
C ASP A 2 -5.95 10.01 17.46
N ASP A 3 -6.36 8.75 17.39
CA ASP A 3 -5.78 7.79 16.42
C ASP A 3 -6.28 8.00 14.98
N PHE A 4 -7.51 8.50 14.82
CA PHE A 4 -8.04 8.94 13.53
C PHE A 4 -7.18 10.09 12.99
N ASN A 5 -6.90 11.10 13.80
CA ASN A 5 -6.07 12.23 13.39
C ASN A 5 -4.61 11.87 13.11
N LYS A 6 -4.06 10.80 13.71
CA LYS A 6 -2.69 10.32 13.41
C LYS A 6 -2.62 9.45 12.15
N ALA A 7 -3.58 8.56 11.94
CA ALA A 7 -3.69 7.78 10.70
C ALA A 7 -4.01 8.70 9.51
N VAL A 8 -4.90 9.68 9.73
CA VAL A 8 -5.18 10.75 8.79
C VAL A 8 -3.95 11.64 8.63
N ALA A 9 -3.24 12.10 9.65
CA ALA A 9 -2.03 12.95 9.47
C ALA A 9 -0.83 12.24 8.80
N LEU A 10 -0.74 10.90 8.87
CA LEU A 10 0.22 10.12 8.07
C LEU A 10 -0.21 9.97 6.60
N LEU A 11 -1.48 10.24 6.28
CA LEU A 11 -2.10 10.10 4.96
C LEU A 11 -2.69 11.43 4.42
N ASN A 12 -2.54 12.53 5.14
CA ASN A 12 -3.24 13.79 4.89
C ASN A 12 -2.26 14.92 5.24
N PRO A 13 -1.67 15.51 4.20
CA PRO A 13 -2.38 16.58 3.55
C PRO A 13 -2.81 16.07 2.18
N LEU A 14 -4.07 15.68 2.05
CA LEU A 14 -5.07 16.36 1.24
C LEU A 14 -6.24 15.41 1.03
N ARG A 15 -7.43 15.85 1.46
CA ARG A 15 -8.74 15.32 1.11
C ARG A 15 -8.89 15.43 -0.42
N ILE A 16 -8.39 14.44 -1.15
CA ILE A 16 -8.33 14.40 -2.60
C ILE A 16 -8.66 12.98 -3.05
N THR A 17 -9.56 12.91 -4.02
CA THR A 17 -10.12 11.68 -4.58
C THR A 17 -9.11 10.88 -5.40
N GLU A 18 -8.03 11.49 -5.91
CA GLU A 18 -6.89 10.83 -6.56
C GLU A 18 -5.64 11.73 -6.47
N TRP A 19 -4.55 11.27 -5.85
CA TRP A 19 -3.23 11.90 -5.99
C TRP A 19 -2.43 11.11 -7.02
N PRO A 20 -2.42 11.49 -8.32
CA PRO A 20 -1.42 10.96 -9.24
C PRO A 20 -0.07 11.59 -8.90
N GLU A 21 0.59 11.09 -7.85
CA GLU A 21 2.00 11.39 -7.67
C GLU A 21 2.76 10.70 -8.79
N LYS A 22 3.26 11.50 -9.74
CA LYS A 22 4.21 11.02 -10.75
C LYS A 22 5.53 10.78 -10.06
N THR A 23 5.72 9.54 -9.62
CA THR A 23 6.96 9.10 -8.99
C THR A 23 7.80 8.27 -9.95
N HIS A 24 9.03 7.99 -9.56
CA HIS A 24 9.89 7.07 -10.28
C HIS A 24 9.59 5.64 -9.87
N ASP A 25 9.91 4.70 -10.76
CA ASP A 25 9.97 3.26 -10.53
C ASP A 25 10.59 2.87 -9.17
N ASN A 26 11.60 3.62 -8.72
CA ASN A 26 12.25 3.45 -7.44
C ASN A 26 11.34 3.70 -6.22
N THR A 27 10.39 4.63 -6.32
CA THR A 27 9.45 4.95 -5.22
C THR A 27 8.46 3.81 -5.01
N ILE A 28 7.80 3.36 -6.08
CA ILE A 28 6.89 2.21 -6.02
C ILE A 28 7.67 0.96 -5.56
N SER A 29 8.87 0.74 -6.10
CA SER A 29 9.76 -0.34 -5.68
C SER A 29 10.11 -0.31 -4.19
N ALA A 30 10.28 0.87 -3.59
CA ALA A 30 10.56 1.04 -2.17
C ALA A 30 9.31 0.82 -1.30
N LEU A 31 8.15 1.27 -1.76
CA LEU A 31 6.87 1.03 -1.10
C LEU A 31 6.54 -0.48 -1.08
N LEU A 32 6.65 -1.17 -2.22
CA LEU A 32 6.43 -2.62 -2.30
C LEU A 32 7.39 -3.42 -1.43
N LYS A 33 8.64 -2.97 -1.25
CA LYS A 33 9.59 -3.57 -0.30
C LYS A 33 9.13 -3.39 1.14
N SER A 34 8.68 -2.19 1.49
CA SER A 34 8.24 -1.87 2.84
C SER A 34 7.01 -2.70 3.21
N LEU A 35 6.05 -2.80 2.27
CA LEU A 35 4.87 -3.65 2.36
C LEU A 35 5.16 -5.16 2.29
N GLN A 36 6.44 -5.56 2.16
CA GLN A 36 6.89 -6.94 2.03
C GLN A 36 6.23 -7.71 0.86
N ALA A 37 5.76 -6.99 -0.16
CA ALA A 37 5.01 -7.53 -1.29
C ALA A 37 5.84 -7.60 -2.59
N ARG A 38 7.02 -6.97 -2.64
CA ARG A 38 7.85 -6.87 -3.85
C ARG A 38 8.11 -8.22 -4.53
N ARG A 39 8.45 -9.26 -3.77
CA ARG A 39 8.81 -10.56 -4.35
C ARG A 39 7.62 -11.22 -5.04
N GLU A 40 6.42 -11.07 -4.49
CA GLU A 40 5.21 -11.64 -5.05
C GLU A 40 4.74 -10.85 -6.28
N LEU A 41 4.84 -9.52 -6.25
CA LEU A 41 4.29 -8.68 -7.31
C LEU A 41 5.23 -8.43 -8.50
N THR A 42 6.54 -8.30 -8.25
CA THR A 42 7.52 -7.97 -9.30
C THR A 42 8.69 -8.95 -9.35
N GLY A 43 8.73 -9.95 -8.44
CA GLY A 43 9.83 -10.90 -8.35
C GLY A 43 11.15 -10.20 -8.03
N ARG A 44 12.16 -10.46 -8.88
CA ARG A 44 13.48 -9.79 -8.81
C ARG A 44 13.54 -8.53 -9.67
N LYS A 45 12.53 -8.28 -10.51
CA LYS A 45 12.50 -7.14 -11.43
C LYS A 45 12.03 -5.88 -10.72
N ASN A 46 12.36 -4.73 -11.30
CA ASN A 46 11.77 -3.45 -10.91
C ASN A 46 10.37 -3.34 -11.53
N VAL A 47 9.58 -2.40 -11.03
CA VAL A 47 8.34 -2.00 -11.72
C VAL A 47 8.70 -1.28 -13.01
N ASP A 48 7.89 -1.46 -14.05
CA ASP A 48 8.12 -0.84 -15.34
C ASP A 48 7.34 0.49 -15.44
N TYR A 49 7.54 1.19 -16.56
CA TYR A 49 6.90 2.46 -16.84
C TYR A 49 5.37 2.34 -16.77
N GLY A 50 4.75 3.35 -16.14
CA GLY A 50 3.29 3.38 -15.95
C GLY A 50 2.77 2.41 -14.90
N SER A 51 3.63 1.92 -14.00
CA SER A 51 3.17 1.20 -12.81
C SER A 51 2.33 2.10 -11.90
N VAL A 52 1.31 1.50 -11.28
CA VAL A 52 0.35 2.18 -10.41
C VAL A 52 0.15 1.36 -9.15
N LEU A 53 0.14 2.02 -8.00
CA LEU A 53 -0.24 1.44 -6.71
C LEU A 53 -1.35 2.31 -6.11
N VAL A 54 -2.50 1.71 -5.83
CA VAL A 54 -3.68 2.40 -5.29
C VAL A 54 -3.96 1.87 -3.89
N PHE A 55 -4.22 2.78 -2.96
CA PHE A 55 -4.74 2.46 -1.63
C PHE A 55 -6.18 2.97 -1.56
N GLU A 56 -7.13 2.06 -1.42
CA GLU A 56 -8.53 2.40 -1.29
C GLU A 56 -9.00 2.12 0.14
N LEU A 57 -9.70 3.07 0.74
CA LEU A 57 -10.38 2.90 2.02
C LEU A 57 -11.85 2.62 1.74
N ARG A 58 -12.30 1.40 2.04
CA ARG A 58 -13.68 0.95 1.87
C ARG A 58 -14.42 0.90 3.20
N GLU A 59 -15.65 1.37 3.19
CA GLU A 59 -16.58 1.26 4.31
C GLU A 59 -17.58 0.13 4.02
N ILE A 60 -17.68 -0.85 4.90
CA ILE A 60 -18.61 -1.98 4.78
C ILE A 60 -19.38 -2.08 6.09
N GLY A 61 -20.67 -1.74 6.03
CA GLY A 61 -21.47 -1.53 7.23
C GLY A 61 -20.90 -0.38 8.05
N ASN A 62 -20.53 -0.65 9.30
CA ASN A 62 -19.90 0.33 10.20
C ASN A 62 -18.39 0.12 10.36
N ASN A 63 -17.77 -0.68 9.50
CA ASN A 63 -16.37 -1.06 9.59
C ASN A 63 -15.58 -0.55 8.38
N PHE A 64 -14.31 -0.20 8.60
CA PHE A 64 -13.40 0.28 7.57
C PHE A 64 -12.34 -0.76 7.19
N TYR A 65 -12.10 -0.87 5.90
CA TYR A 65 -11.18 -1.82 5.29
C TYR A 65 -10.26 -1.10 4.30
N ILE A 66 -9.05 -1.60 4.17
CA ILE A 66 -8.07 -1.17 3.19
C ILE A 66 -8.02 -2.21 2.09
N GLU A 67 -8.12 -1.75 0.86
CA GLU A 67 -7.85 -2.51 -0.35
C GLU A 67 -6.63 -1.91 -1.05
N LEU A 68 -5.71 -2.77 -1.48
CA LEU A 68 -4.57 -2.34 -2.27
C LEU A 68 -4.71 -2.92 -3.66
N MET A 69 -4.61 -2.05 -4.66
CA MET A 69 -4.59 -2.44 -6.06
C MET A 69 -3.25 -2.09 -6.68
N PHE A 70 -2.74 -2.93 -7.57
CA PHE A 70 -1.46 -2.71 -8.22
C PHE A 70 -1.50 -3.09 -9.70
N SER A 71 -0.89 -2.24 -10.53
CA SER A 71 -0.56 -2.53 -11.91
C SER A 71 0.95 -2.39 -12.10
N LYS A 72 1.56 -3.41 -12.71
CA LYS A 72 3.02 -3.48 -12.89
C LYS A 72 3.56 -2.55 -13.98
N ASN A 73 2.71 -2.13 -14.94
CA ASN A 73 3.07 -1.25 -16.05
C ASN A 73 1.82 -0.73 -16.80
N ALA A 74 2.02 0.16 -17.76
CA ALA A 74 0.96 0.78 -18.54
C ALA A 74 0.06 -0.20 -19.34
N GLU A 75 0.51 -1.43 -19.59
CA GLU A 75 -0.21 -2.45 -20.36
C GLU A 75 -0.90 -3.48 -19.46
N SER A 76 -0.65 -3.43 -18.15
CA SER A 76 -1.14 -4.43 -17.21
C SER A 76 -2.40 -3.96 -16.52
N GLU A 77 -3.30 -4.91 -16.29
CA GLU A 77 -4.52 -4.66 -15.52
C GLU A 77 -4.19 -4.26 -14.07
N LEU A 78 -5.11 -3.53 -13.47
CA LEU A 78 -5.05 -3.13 -12.08
C LEU A 78 -5.68 -4.25 -11.23
N GLU A 79 -4.85 -4.97 -10.49
CA GLU A 79 -5.26 -6.17 -9.74
C GLU A 79 -5.30 -5.93 -8.24
N ASN A 80 -6.19 -6.60 -7.51
CA ASN A 80 -6.20 -6.58 -6.05
C ASN A 80 -5.01 -7.39 -5.51
N VAL A 81 -4.19 -6.73 -4.69
CA VAL A 81 -2.95 -7.27 -4.12
C VAL A 81 -2.95 -7.23 -2.59
N THR A 82 -4.09 -6.97 -1.95
CA THR A 82 -4.22 -6.86 -0.49
C THR A 82 -3.70 -8.12 0.21
N SER A 83 -3.99 -9.30 -0.34
CA SER A 83 -3.65 -10.60 0.25
C SER A 83 -2.15 -10.91 0.25
N VAL A 84 -1.35 -10.26 -0.60
CA VAL A 84 0.11 -10.47 -0.66
C VAL A 84 0.89 -9.53 0.24
N ILE A 85 0.23 -8.53 0.84
CA ILE A 85 0.87 -7.58 1.75
C ILE A 85 1.28 -8.29 3.05
N GLY A 86 2.54 -8.10 3.46
CA GLY A 86 3.06 -8.67 4.69
C GLY A 86 2.39 -8.06 5.92
N GLY A 87 1.83 -8.90 6.78
CA GLY A 87 1.12 -8.48 7.99
C GLY A 87 -0.36 -8.18 7.78
N PHE A 88 -0.89 -8.34 6.55
CA PHE A 88 -2.32 -8.28 6.28
C PHE A 88 -2.93 -9.70 6.30
N PRO A 89 -4.24 -9.84 6.54
CA PRO A 89 -4.93 -11.11 6.33
C PRO A 89 -4.82 -11.58 4.88
N LYS A 90 -4.87 -12.90 4.65
CA LYS A 90 -4.94 -13.47 3.30
C LYS A 90 -6.35 -13.35 2.72
N ALA A 91 -6.76 -12.11 2.48
CA ALA A 91 -8.06 -11.72 1.96
C ALA A 91 -7.93 -10.46 1.08
N ASP A 92 -8.97 -10.18 0.30
CA ASP A 92 -9.01 -9.03 -0.63
C ASP A 92 -9.14 -7.69 0.08
N LEU A 93 -9.51 -7.72 1.37
CA LEU A 93 -9.74 -6.56 2.23
C LEU A 93 -9.02 -6.75 3.56
N CYS A 94 -8.36 -5.69 4.03
CA CYS A 94 -7.68 -5.67 5.33
C CYS A 94 -8.40 -4.71 6.29
N PRO A 95 -8.92 -5.18 7.44
CA PRO A 95 -9.51 -4.28 8.43
C PRO A 95 -8.49 -3.22 8.87
N ILE A 96 -8.91 -1.95 8.96
CA ILE A 96 -8.01 -0.84 9.31
C ILE A 96 -7.30 -1.03 10.67
N GLU A 97 -7.95 -1.74 11.58
CA GLU A 97 -7.38 -2.05 12.90
C GLU A 97 -6.14 -2.97 12.80
N VAL A 98 -6.14 -3.88 11.81
CA VAL A 98 -5.04 -4.83 11.58
C VAL A 98 -3.89 -4.15 10.83
N SER A 99 -4.20 -3.28 9.87
CA SER A 99 -3.17 -2.56 9.09
C SER A 99 -2.28 -1.69 9.98
N SER A 100 -2.85 -1.05 11.02
CA SER A 100 -2.12 -0.24 12.00
C SER A 100 -1.11 -1.05 12.86
N ARG A 101 -1.31 -2.36 12.98
CA ARG A 101 -0.37 -3.29 13.65
C ARG A 101 0.73 -3.73 12.69
N GLY A 102 0.40 -3.98 11.42
CA GLY A 102 1.37 -4.27 10.37
C GLY A 102 2.35 -3.11 10.13
N ALA A 103 1.85 -1.87 10.08
CA ALA A 103 2.68 -0.67 9.89
C ALA A 103 3.68 -0.43 11.03
N ARG A 104 3.34 -0.81 12.27
CA ARG A 104 4.27 -0.72 13.42
C ARG A 104 5.43 -1.70 13.33
N ASN A 105 5.23 -2.85 12.69
CA ASN A 105 6.30 -3.81 12.39
C ASN A 105 7.11 -3.42 11.15
N MET A 106 6.62 -2.48 10.35
CA MET A 106 7.32 -1.83 9.23
C MET A 106 8.30 -0.78 9.75
N ARG A 107 9.10 -1.15 10.76
CA ARG A 107 10.18 -0.33 11.29
C ARG A 107 11.29 -0.35 10.26
N LEU A 108 11.54 0.78 9.61
CA LEU A 108 12.66 0.99 8.69
C LEU A 108 13.92 0.38 9.31
N ARG A 109 14.32 -0.81 8.83
CA ARG A 109 15.66 -1.32 9.08
C ARG A 109 16.57 -0.45 8.23
N THR A 110 17.08 0.63 8.83
CA THR A 110 18.17 1.41 8.24
C THR A 110 19.31 0.43 8.02
N LEU A 111 19.52 0.03 6.77
CA LEU A 111 20.71 -0.71 6.36
C LEU A 111 21.89 0.24 6.59
N ARG A 112 22.51 0.13 7.76
CA ARG A 112 23.87 0.64 7.95
C ARG A 112 24.76 -0.22 7.07
N ARG A 113 25.28 0.38 6.00
CA ARG A 113 26.49 -0.10 5.33
C ARG A 113 27.68 0.09 6.27
#